data_AF-A0A2E5YR28-F1
#
_entry.id   AF-A0A2E5YR28-F1
#
_cell.length_a   1.000
_cell.length_b   1.000
_cell.length_c   1.000
_cell.angle_alpha   90.00
_cell.angle_beta   90.00
_cell.angle_gamma   90.00
#
_symmetry.space_group_name_H-M   'P 1'
#
loop_
_entity.id
_entity.type
_entity.pdbx_description
1 polymer ?
#
loop_
_entity_poly.entity_id
_entity_poly.type
_entity_poly.pdbx_seq_one_letter_code
_entity_poly.pdbx_strand_id
1 'polypeptide(L)'
;MTKSFWHEVYYSDLQSPYALLVVPLAFLAWRAAVPTDESRATVPDAARFVSGLTLFFAVATLIDPLSTGPLLRTELLEDSFATTLIPFFFVLLGDLRVLWLAIGVARPERGLIRNLGWALGTALIVPVLAGVGYEITRWFVPDLHGQVLWMIHEFGFFVLCLFLSRVWVPLNLRYEPTRASFLRALFGFSAAYYALWLIADLFIVVGDLDLGWAIRIVPNQLYYSFWVPFAYWRFFSETSGKAVR
;
A
#
# COMPACT_ATOMS: atom_id res chain seq x y z
N MET A 1 -22.44 -21.54 -16.64
CA MET A 1 -21.71 -20.29 -16.91
C MET A 1 -20.25 -20.66 -17.09
N THR A 2 -19.66 -20.36 -18.25
CA THR A 2 -18.23 -20.55 -18.49
C THR A 2 -17.47 -19.72 -17.47
N LYS A 3 -16.56 -20.34 -16.71
CA LYS A 3 -15.66 -19.61 -15.82
C LYS A 3 -14.93 -18.55 -16.64
N SER A 4 -14.94 -17.31 -16.17
CA SER A 4 -14.39 -16.19 -16.91
C SER A 4 -12.86 -16.22 -16.82
N PHE A 5 -12.20 -16.07 -17.97
CA PHE A 5 -10.76 -16.37 -18.11
C PHE A 5 -9.89 -15.53 -17.17
N TRP A 6 -10.15 -14.23 -17.06
CA TRP A 6 -9.33 -13.35 -16.23
C TRP A 6 -9.55 -13.57 -14.74
N HIS A 7 -10.77 -13.90 -14.32
CA HIS A 7 -11.04 -14.35 -12.97
C HIS A 7 -10.19 -15.58 -12.60
N GLU A 8 -10.14 -16.60 -13.45
CA GLU A 8 -9.29 -17.78 -13.21
C GLU A 8 -7.81 -17.44 -13.12
N VAL A 9 -7.32 -16.57 -14.02
CA VAL A 9 -5.93 -16.09 -13.98
C VAL A 9 -5.64 -15.34 -12.69
N TYR A 10 -6.54 -14.44 -12.26
CA TYR A 10 -6.38 -13.61 -11.07
C TYR A 10 -6.26 -14.46 -9.79
N TYR A 11 -7.10 -15.49 -9.66
CA TYR A 11 -7.09 -16.40 -8.51
C TYR A 11 -6.10 -17.57 -8.64
N SER A 12 -5.36 -17.65 -9.74
CA SER A 12 -4.33 -18.68 -9.91
C SER A 12 -3.15 -18.48 -8.95
N ASP A 13 -2.49 -19.57 -8.59
CA ASP A 13 -1.26 -19.48 -7.78
C ASP A 13 -0.13 -18.75 -8.52
N LEU A 14 -0.14 -18.75 -9.85
CA LEU A 14 0.82 -17.99 -10.65
C LEU A 14 0.70 -16.49 -10.34
N GLN A 15 -0.51 -15.95 -10.26
CA GLN A 15 -0.72 -14.55 -9.95
C GLN A 15 -0.59 -14.29 -8.45
N SER A 16 -1.40 -14.95 -7.62
CA SER A 16 -1.68 -14.50 -6.25
C SER A 16 -0.45 -14.60 -5.32
N PRO A 17 0.21 -15.76 -5.16
CA PRO A 17 1.49 -15.82 -4.47
C PRO A 17 2.67 -15.52 -5.41
N TYR A 18 2.88 -16.27 -6.49
CA TYR A 18 4.20 -16.29 -7.12
C TYR A 18 4.60 -14.98 -7.79
N ALA A 19 3.71 -14.37 -8.57
CA ALA A 19 4.01 -13.10 -9.25
C ALA A 19 4.24 -11.94 -8.27
N LEU A 20 3.72 -12.01 -7.04
CA LEU A 20 3.90 -10.97 -6.01
C LEU A 20 5.20 -11.13 -5.21
N LEU A 21 5.85 -12.30 -5.26
CA LEU A 21 7.08 -12.58 -4.48
C LEU A 21 8.37 -12.21 -5.24
N VAL A 22 8.35 -12.22 -6.57
CA VAL A 22 9.56 -12.06 -7.38
C VAL A 22 10.29 -10.75 -7.10
N VAL A 23 9.57 -9.62 -7.14
CA VAL A 23 10.20 -8.30 -7.00
C VAL A 23 10.65 -8.04 -5.57
N PRO A 24 9.86 -8.32 -4.50
CA PRO A 24 10.35 -8.12 -3.14
C PRO A 24 11.55 -9.03 -2.80
N LEU A 25 11.59 -10.28 -3.30
CA LEU A 25 12.77 -11.15 -3.16
C LEU A 25 13.99 -10.57 -3.87
N ALA A 26 13.84 -10.12 -5.13
CA ALA A 26 14.91 -9.49 -5.88
C ALA A 26 15.40 -8.21 -5.19
N PHE A 27 14.48 -7.41 -4.64
CA PHE A 27 14.82 -6.22 -3.86
C PHE A 27 15.59 -6.56 -2.58
N LEU A 28 15.18 -7.58 -1.82
CA LEU A 28 15.91 -8.01 -0.63
C LEU A 28 17.30 -8.56 -0.96
N ALA A 29 17.43 -9.36 -2.02
CA ALA A 29 18.72 -9.85 -2.49
C ALA A 29 19.64 -8.69 -2.92
N TRP A 30 19.09 -7.73 -3.66
CA TRP A 30 19.81 -6.51 -4.03
C TRP A 30 20.22 -5.70 -2.79
N ARG A 31 19.34 -5.54 -1.80
CA ARG A 31 19.63 -4.84 -0.54
C ARG A 31 20.72 -5.52 0.30
N ALA A 32 20.81 -6.86 0.23
CA ALA A 32 21.89 -7.61 0.87
C ALA A 32 23.23 -7.40 0.17
N ALA A 33 23.23 -7.28 -1.16
CA ALA A 33 24.43 -7.05 -1.96
C ALA A 33 24.89 -5.59 -2.00
N VAL A 34 23.96 -4.64 -1.85
CA VAL A 34 24.20 -3.20 -1.97
C VAL A 34 23.70 -2.50 -0.70
N PRO A 35 24.61 -2.30 0.29
CA PRO A 35 24.29 -1.59 1.52
C PRO A 35 23.73 -0.18 1.27
N THR A 36 22.94 0.32 2.22
CA THR A 36 22.41 1.68 2.13
C THR A 36 23.55 2.68 2.23
N ASP A 37 23.61 3.59 1.27
CA ASP A 37 24.42 4.80 1.37
C ASP A 37 23.53 5.95 1.88
N GLU A 38 23.63 6.23 3.18
CA GLU A 38 22.84 7.27 3.85
C GLU A 38 23.13 8.67 3.29
N SER A 39 24.29 8.90 2.66
CA SER A 39 24.67 10.21 2.09
C SER A 39 23.82 10.62 0.88
N ARG A 40 23.09 9.65 0.30
CA ARG A 40 22.19 9.83 -0.85
C ARG A 40 20.73 10.06 -0.43
N ALA A 41 20.46 10.12 0.87
CA ALA A 41 19.11 10.32 1.38
C ALA A 41 18.59 11.72 1.08
N THR A 42 17.36 11.81 0.58
CA THR A 42 16.59 13.07 0.44
C THR A 42 16.45 13.81 1.78
N VAL A 43 16.34 13.07 2.88
CA VAL A 43 16.28 13.61 4.24
C VAL A 43 17.25 12.82 5.12
N PRO A 44 18.48 13.31 5.35
CA PRO A 44 19.52 12.57 6.07
C PRO A 44 19.06 12.02 7.43
N ASP A 45 18.33 12.84 8.20
CA ASP A 45 17.84 12.46 9.54
C ASP A 45 16.85 11.29 9.52
N ALA A 46 16.19 11.04 8.39
CA ALA A 46 15.25 9.92 8.21
C ALA A 46 15.90 8.69 7.56
N ALA A 47 17.18 8.74 7.17
CA ALA A 47 17.80 7.70 6.33
C ALA A 47 17.73 6.29 6.94
N ARG A 48 18.12 6.15 8.21
CA ARG A 48 18.05 4.88 8.93
C ARG A 48 16.63 4.37 9.08
N PHE A 49 15.70 5.28 9.38
CA PHE A 49 14.29 4.96 9.50
C PHE A 49 13.74 4.41 8.18
N VAL A 50 13.95 5.12 7.06
CA VAL A 50 13.48 4.67 5.73
C VAL A 50 14.13 3.34 5.33
N SER A 51 15.44 3.21 5.53
CA SER A 51 16.18 1.98 5.23
C SER A 51 15.65 0.77 6.01
N GLY A 52 15.44 0.93 7.33
CA GLY A 52 14.90 -0.14 8.16
C GLY A 52 13.44 -0.45 7.84
N LEU A 53 12.62 0.57 7.65
CA LEU A 53 11.19 0.41 7.40
C LEU A 53 10.92 -0.25 6.05
N THR A 54 11.67 0.10 5.01
CA THR A 54 11.55 -0.54 3.69
C THR A 54 12.01 -1.99 3.71
N LEU A 55 13.04 -2.36 4.48
CA LEU A 55 13.39 -3.76 4.70
C LEU A 55 12.28 -4.53 5.41
N PHE A 56 11.74 -3.96 6.50
CA PHE A 56 10.62 -4.55 7.23
C PHE A 56 9.42 -4.80 6.31
N PHE A 57 9.00 -3.79 5.54
CA PHE A 57 7.84 -3.95 4.65
C PHE A 57 8.12 -4.79 3.42
N ALA A 58 9.36 -4.87 2.92
CA ALA A 58 9.69 -5.86 1.88
C ALA A 58 9.42 -7.28 2.39
N VAL A 59 9.82 -7.61 3.63
CA VAL A 59 9.54 -8.91 4.25
C VAL A 59 8.05 -9.09 4.52
N ALA A 60 7.39 -8.10 5.13
CA ALA A 60 5.95 -8.17 5.40
C ALA A 60 5.13 -8.40 4.12
N THR A 61 5.56 -7.80 3.01
CA THR A 61 4.90 -7.93 1.71
C THR A 61 5.11 -9.31 1.06
N LEU A 62 6.16 -10.04 1.43
CA LEU A 62 6.31 -11.45 1.05
C LEU A 62 5.38 -12.35 1.88
N ILE A 63 5.24 -12.04 3.17
CA ILE A 63 4.42 -12.82 4.10
C ILE A 63 2.93 -12.68 3.75
N ASP A 64 2.51 -11.51 3.31
CA ASP A 64 1.11 -11.21 3.00
C ASP A 64 0.46 -12.20 2.03
N PRO A 65 0.86 -12.33 0.74
CA PRO A 65 0.18 -13.22 -0.20
C PRO A 65 0.33 -14.71 0.16
N LEU A 66 1.34 -15.07 0.95
CA LEU A 66 1.47 -16.41 1.51
C LEU A 66 0.42 -16.66 2.61
N SER A 67 0.18 -15.65 3.44
CA SER A 67 -0.78 -15.68 4.53
C SER A 67 -2.21 -15.60 4.00
N THR A 68 -2.49 -14.68 3.09
CA THR A 68 -3.83 -14.45 2.53
C THR A 68 -4.20 -15.42 1.40
N GLY A 69 -3.23 -16.15 0.84
CA GLY A 69 -3.44 -17.13 -0.21
C GLY A 69 -3.35 -18.59 0.28
N PRO A 70 -2.20 -19.29 0.12
CA PRO A 70 -2.06 -20.71 0.49
C PRO A 70 -2.43 -21.03 1.95
N LEU A 71 -2.05 -20.19 2.91
CA LEU A 71 -2.28 -20.47 4.33
C LEU A 71 -3.78 -20.44 4.68
N LEU A 72 -4.53 -19.44 4.20
CA LEU A 72 -5.98 -19.37 4.43
C LEU A 72 -6.77 -20.48 3.71
N ARG A 73 -6.19 -21.13 2.69
CA ARG A 73 -6.79 -22.28 1.99
C ARG A 73 -6.56 -23.62 2.69
N THR A 74 -5.91 -23.63 3.85
CA THR A 74 -5.72 -24.86 4.64
C THR A 74 -6.97 -25.19 5.45
N GLU A 75 -7.29 -26.48 5.57
CA GLU A 75 -8.42 -26.98 6.37
C GLU A 75 -8.38 -26.51 7.84
N LEU A 76 -7.18 -26.16 8.35
CA LEU A 76 -6.98 -25.68 9.71
C LEU A 76 -7.63 -24.30 9.95
N LEU A 77 -7.64 -23.44 8.94
CA LEU A 77 -8.11 -22.06 9.07
C LEU A 77 -9.44 -21.82 8.35
N GLU A 78 -9.91 -22.78 7.56
CA GLU A 78 -11.21 -22.75 6.91
C GLU A 78 -12.31 -22.46 7.94
N ASP A 79 -13.20 -21.50 7.63
CA ASP A 79 -14.28 -21.00 8.49
C ASP A 79 -13.89 -20.43 9.87
N SER A 80 -12.60 -20.23 10.14
CA SER A 80 -12.15 -19.60 11.38
C SER A 80 -12.23 -18.07 11.32
N PHE A 81 -12.23 -17.42 12.49
CA PHE A 81 -12.10 -15.95 12.59
C PHE A 81 -10.82 -15.42 11.90
N ALA A 82 -9.79 -16.26 11.75
CA ALA A 82 -8.55 -15.90 11.08
C ALA A 82 -8.75 -15.57 9.59
N THR A 83 -9.74 -16.19 8.92
CA THR A 83 -10.07 -15.91 7.50
C THR A 83 -10.46 -14.46 7.25
N THR A 84 -11.02 -13.79 8.26
CA THR A 84 -11.38 -12.37 8.20
C THR A 84 -10.28 -11.49 8.78
N LEU A 85 -9.68 -11.90 9.90
CA LEU A 85 -8.69 -11.08 10.60
C LEU A 85 -7.40 -10.91 9.80
N ILE A 86 -6.91 -11.97 9.13
CA ILE A 86 -5.63 -11.94 8.42
C ILE A 86 -5.68 -10.94 7.24
N PRO A 87 -6.66 -11.00 6.31
CA PRO A 87 -6.76 -10.01 5.23
C PRO A 87 -6.93 -8.59 5.75
N PHE A 88 -7.77 -8.39 6.78
CA PHE A 88 -7.98 -7.08 7.38
C PHE A 88 -6.69 -6.50 7.98
N PHE A 89 -5.92 -7.34 8.70
CA PHE A 89 -4.63 -6.95 9.26
C PHE A 89 -3.66 -6.50 8.16
N PHE A 90 -3.56 -7.25 7.06
CA PHE A 90 -2.65 -6.93 5.98
C PHE A 90 -3.03 -5.68 5.19
N VAL A 91 -4.33 -5.45 4.98
CA VAL A 91 -4.84 -4.20 4.41
C VAL A 91 -4.43 -3.01 5.28
N LEU A 92 -4.70 -3.09 6.59
CA LEU A 92 -4.32 -2.03 7.53
C LEU A 92 -2.80 -1.84 7.59
N LEU A 93 -2.04 -2.93 7.55
CA LEU A 93 -0.57 -2.90 7.57
C LEU A 93 -0.01 -2.23 6.32
N GLY A 94 -0.57 -2.49 5.14
CA GLY A 94 -0.11 -1.88 3.91
C GLY A 94 -0.61 -0.45 3.69
N ASP A 95 -1.63 0.01 4.40
CA ASP A 95 -1.94 1.44 4.53
C ASP A 95 -0.99 2.14 5.51
N LEU A 96 -0.76 1.48 6.65
CA LEU A 96 0.15 1.94 7.67
C LEU A 96 1.56 2.13 7.10
N ARG A 97 2.04 1.29 6.19
CA ARG A 97 3.39 1.45 5.59
C ARG A 97 3.55 2.77 4.87
N VAL A 98 2.52 3.21 4.15
CA VAL A 98 2.53 4.48 3.42
C VAL A 98 2.57 5.64 4.39
N LEU A 99 1.66 5.62 5.36
CA LEU A 99 1.48 6.71 6.32
C LEU A 99 2.65 6.80 7.30
N TRP A 100 3.17 5.66 7.76
CA TRP A 100 4.28 5.62 8.71
C TRP A 100 5.57 6.10 8.05
N LEU A 101 5.85 5.65 6.82
CA LEU A 101 6.97 6.18 6.04
C LEU A 101 6.83 7.68 5.83
N ALA A 102 5.65 8.14 5.39
CA ALA A 102 5.40 9.54 5.10
C ALA A 102 5.57 10.43 6.35
N ILE A 103 5.01 10.03 7.49
CA ILE A 103 5.10 10.78 8.75
C ILE A 103 6.52 10.78 9.29
N GLY A 104 7.21 9.63 9.26
CA GLY A 104 8.60 9.56 9.73
C GLY A 104 9.57 10.38 8.88
N VAL A 105 9.33 10.49 7.57
CA VAL A 105 10.10 11.39 6.69
C VAL A 105 9.69 12.86 6.85
N ALA A 106 8.41 13.13 7.07
CA ALA A 106 7.92 14.49 7.27
C ALA A 106 8.40 15.10 8.60
N ARG A 107 8.53 14.26 9.63
CA ARG A 107 8.80 14.64 11.02
C ARG A 107 9.90 13.74 11.65
N PRO A 108 11.12 13.73 11.10
CA PRO A 108 12.20 12.88 11.62
C PRO A 108 12.62 13.24 13.04
N GLU A 109 12.35 14.47 13.49
CA GLU A 109 12.62 14.95 14.84
C GLU A 109 11.75 14.28 15.93
N ARG A 110 10.65 13.61 15.52
CA ARG A 110 9.76 12.91 16.43
C ARG A 110 10.22 11.47 16.64
N GLY A 111 10.09 10.98 17.87
CA GLY A 111 10.37 9.58 18.19
C GLY A 111 9.48 8.59 17.43
N LEU A 112 9.99 7.38 17.20
CA LEU A 112 9.36 6.32 16.41
C LEU A 112 7.93 6.00 16.88
N ILE A 113 7.72 5.85 18.19
CA ILE A 113 6.40 5.52 18.77
C ILE A 113 5.37 6.62 18.46
N ARG A 114 5.77 7.89 18.54
CA ARG A 114 4.87 9.01 18.25
C ARG A 114 4.51 9.05 16.77
N ASN A 115 5.48 8.82 15.89
CA ASN A 115 5.24 8.75 14.45
C ASN A 115 4.34 7.55 14.09
N LEU A 116 4.56 6.39 14.71
CA LEU A 116 3.71 5.22 14.55
C LEU A 116 2.28 5.50 15.05
N GLY A 117 2.11 6.11 16.22
CA GLY A 117 0.78 6.44 16.75
C GLY A 117 0.00 7.40 15.84
N TRP A 118 0.66 8.40 15.26
CA TRP A 118 0.04 9.29 14.26
C TRP A 118 -0.31 8.54 12.97
N ALA A 119 0.56 7.65 12.51
CA ALA A 119 0.33 6.85 11.32
C ALA A 119 -0.84 5.89 11.51
N LEU A 120 -0.90 5.18 12.65
CA LEU A 120 -2.02 4.31 13.03
C LEU A 120 -3.33 5.09 13.14
N GLY A 121 -3.31 6.22 13.85
CA GLY A 121 -4.51 7.07 13.99
C GLY A 121 -5.04 7.53 12.64
N THR A 122 -4.16 7.84 11.69
CA THR A 122 -4.54 8.23 10.34
C THR A 122 -4.99 7.03 9.50
N ALA A 123 -4.30 5.88 9.63
CA ALA A 123 -4.61 4.65 8.91
C ALA A 123 -5.99 4.09 9.27
N LEU A 124 -6.45 4.29 10.51
CA LEU A 124 -7.76 3.84 10.97
C LEU A 124 -8.94 4.67 10.45
N ILE A 125 -8.70 5.88 9.93
CA ILE A 125 -9.77 6.75 9.43
C ILE A 125 -10.53 6.06 8.30
N VAL A 126 -9.81 5.54 7.30
CA VAL A 126 -10.41 4.94 6.10
C VAL A 126 -11.20 3.65 6.42
N PRO A 127 -10.65 2.63 7.10
CA PRO A 127 -11.41 1.40 7.39
C PRO A 127 -12.62 1.65 8.30
N VAL A 128 -12.53 2.58 9.25
CA VAL A 128 -13.69 2.95 10.10
C VAL A 128 -14.78 3.59 9.24
N LEU A 129 -14.43 4.58 8.40
CA LEU A 129 -15.40 5.21 7.50
C LEU A 129 -15.96 4.23 6.47
N ALA A 130 -15.14 3.31 5.97
CA ALA A 130 -15.57 2.28 5.03
C ALA A 130 -16.57 1.31 5.67
N GLY A 131 -16.27 0.80 6.87
CA GLY A 131 -17.18 -0.07 7.61
C GLY A 131 -18.51 0.62 7.93
N VAL A 132 -18.48 1.84 8.46
CA VAL A 132 -19.69 2.62 8.74
C VAL A 132 -20.48 2.91 7.45
N GLY A 133 -19.81 3.35 6.39
CA GLY A 133 -20.43 3.65 5.10
C GLY A 133 -21.06 2.43 4.45
N TYR A 134 -20.40 1.28 4.54
CA TYR A 134 -20.93 0.01 4.05
C TYR A 134 -22.18 -0.42 4.82
N GLU A 135 -22.16 -0.39 6.16
CA GLU A 135 -23.33 -0.76 6.97
C GLU A 135 -24.53 0.18 6.74
N ILE A 136 -24.29 1.48 6.61
CA ILE A 136 -25.34 2.44 6.25
C ILE A 136 -25.92 2.11 4.88
N THR A 137 -25.07 1.82 3.88
CA THR A 137 -25.52 1.52 2.51
C THR A 137 -26.30 0.20 2.48
N ARG A 138 -25.83 -0.81 3.21
CA ARG A 138 -26.48 -2.11 3.35
C ARG A 138 -27.87 -2.01 3.98
N TRP A 139 -28.09 -1.05 4.88
CA TRP A 139 -29.42 -0.79 5.43
C TRP A 139 -30.43 -0.38 4.33
N PHE A 140 -29.99 0.39 3.33
CA PHE A 140 -30.85 0.78 2.20
C PHE A 140 -30.89 -0.26 1.07
N VAL A 141 -29.85 -1.08 0.95
CA VAL A 141 -29.72 -2.12 -0.09
C VAL A 141 -29.36 -3.45 0.60
N PRO A 142 -30.34 -4.27 0.99
CA PRO A 142 -30.09 -5.49 1.77
C PRO A 142 -29.15 -6.50 1.11
N ASP A 143 -29.21 -6.60 -0.23
CA ASP A 143 -28.39 -7.49 -1.05
C ASP A 143 -27.13 -6.80 -1.62
N LEU A 144 -26.56 -5.85 -0.86
CA LEU A 144 -25.36 -5.13 -1.28
C LEU A 144 -24.17 -6.09 -1.46
N HIS A 145 -23.50 -5.99 -2.61
CA HIS A 145 -22.34 -6.81 -2.91
C HIS A 145 -21.18 -6.50 -1.94
N GLY A 146 -20.55 -7.54 -1.38
CA GLY A 146 -19.42 -7.37 -0.43
C GLY A 146 -18.22 -6.59 -0.98
N GLN A 147 -18.04 -6.53 -2.31
CA GLN A 147 -16.99 -5.75 -2.96
C GLN A 147 -17.17 -4.24 -2.75
N VAL A 148 -18.39 -3.78 -2.46
CA VAL A 148 -18.67 -2.37 -2.19
C VAL A 148 -17.91 -1.86 -0.96
N LEU A 149 -17.68 -2.70 0.05
CA LEU A 149 -16.84 -2.34 1.20
C LEU A 149 -15.43 -1.96 0.74
N TRP A 150 -14.84 -2.78 -0.12
CA TRP A 150 -13.51 -2.54 -0.70
C TRP A 150 -13.49 -1.30 -1.57
N MET A 151 -14.51 -1.07 -2.39
CA MET A 151 -14.63 0.14 -3.20
C MET A 151 -14.67 1.42 -2.34
N ILE A 152 -15.44 1.41 -1.24
CA ILE A 152 -15.49 2.55 -0.32
C ILE A 152 -14.12 2.77 0.33
N HIS A 153 -13.45 1.69 0.74
CA HIS A 153 -12.11 1.74 1.30
C HIS A 153 -11.09 2.30 0.30
N GLU A 154 -11.03 1.74 -0.91
CA GLU A 154 -10.11 2.13 -1.98
C GLU A 154 -10.31 3.59 -2.38
N PHE A 155 -11.57 4.03 -2.50
CA PHE A 155 -11.90 5.43 -2.73
C PHE A 155 -11.46 6.32 -1.55
N GLY A 156 -11.72 5.90 -0.31
CA GLY A 156 -11.33 6.64 0.89
C GLY A 156 -9.82 6.84 0.98
N PHE A 157 -9.02 5.80 0.71
CA PHE A 157 -7.57 5.90 0.76
C PHE A 157 -6.99 6.68 -0.44
N PHE A 158 -7.60 6.56 -1.62
CA PHE A 158 -7.29 7.42 -2.76
C PHE A 158 -7.47 8.90 -2.42
N VAL A 159 -8.63 9.27 -1.85
CA VAL A 159 -8.92 10.65 -1.43
C VAL A 159 -7.96 11.10 -0.33
N LEU A 160 -7.66 10.24 0.64
CA LEU A 160 -6.70 10.52 1.70
C LEU A 160 -5.31 10.83 1.13
N CYS A 161 -4.81 10.02 0.19
CA CYS A 161 -3.53 10.26 -0.47
C CYS A 161 -3.51 11.59 -1.22
N LEU A 162 -4.58 11.92 -1.94
CA LEU A 162 -4.70 13.21 -2.62
C LEU A 162 -4.73 14.38 -1.64
N PHE A 163 -5.51 14.28 -0.57
CA PHE A 163 -5.57 15.30 0.47
C PHE A 163 -4.20 15.51 1.12
N LEU A 164 -3.52 14.44 1.52
CA LEU A 164 -2.22 14.52 2.13
C LEU A 164 -1.19 15.13 1.16
N SER A 165 -1.20 14.71 -0.10
CA SER A 165 -0.30 15.24 -1.13
C SER A 165 -0.54 16.72 -1.47
N ARG A 166 -1.80 17.14 -1.58
CA ARG A 166 -2.19 18.44 -2.15
C ARG A 166 -2.50 19.50 -1.10
N VAL A 167 -2.78 19.10 0.13
CA VAL A 167 -3.14 20.02 1.22
C VAL A 167 -2.14 19.90 2.36
N TRP A 168 -1.99 18.72 2.96
CA TRP A 168 -1.16 18.57 4.15
C TRP A 168 0.34 18.81 3.88
N VAL A 169 0.91 18.22 2.83
CA VAL A 169 2.33 18.40 2.47
C VAL A 169 2.68 19.87 2.22
N PRO A 170 1.98 20.63 1.35
CA PRO A 170 2.29 22.05 1.17
C PRO A 170 2.17 22.89 2.44
N LEU A 171 1.17 22.62 3.29
CA LEU A 171 0.97 23.37 4.53
C LEU A 171 2.07 23.13 5.55
N ASN A 172 2.62 21.91 5.60
CA ASN A 172 3.58 21.51 6.63
C ASN A 172 5.04 21.66 6.18
N LEU A 173 5.32 21.59 4.87
CA LEU A 173 6.68 21.49 4.32
C LEU A 173 6.96 22.55 3.26
N ARG A 174 6.35 23.73 3.41
CA ARG A 174 6.47 24.85 2.45
C ARG A 174 7.92 25.22 2.14
N TYR A 175 8.79 25.17 3.13
CA TYR A 175 10.20 25.58 3.03
C TYR A 175 11.16 24.40 2.77
N GLU A 176 10.62 23.21 2.51
CA GLU A 176 11.40 21.97 2.34
C GLU A 176 11.02 21.26 1.03
N PRO A 177 11.35 21.86 -0.14
CA PRO A 177 10.83 21.43 -1.43
C PRO A 177 11.21 19.99 -1.78
N THR A 178 12.41 19.56 -1.40
CA THR A 178 12.93 18.22 -1.66
C THR A 178 12.13 17.16 -0.89
N ARG A 179 11.94 17.37 0.42
CA ARG A 179 11.11 16.53 1.29
C ARG A 179 9.65 16.50 0.80
N ALA A 180 9.10 17.65 0.44
CA ALA A 180 7.76 17.76 -0.11
C ALA A 180 7.60 17.00 -1.44
N SER A 181 8.61 17.06 -2.32
CA SER A 181 8.62 16.34 -3.60
C SER A 181 8.60 14.82 -3.40
N PHE A 182 9.43 14.31 -2.49
CA PHE A 182 9.42 12.89 -2.13
C PHE A 182 8.05 12.44 -1.61
N LEU A 183 7.46 13.16 -0.64
CA LEU A 183 6.18 12.78 -0.05
C LEU A 183 5.02 12.86 -1.05
N ARG A 184 5.02 13.85 -1.95
CA ARG A 184 4.04 13.93 -3.03
C ARG A 184 4.17 12.76 -4.00
N ALA A 185 5.40 12.35 -4.32
CA ALA A 185 5.61 11.17 -5.16
C ALA A 185 5.12 9.89 -4.47
N LEU A 186 5.37 9.75 -3.16
CA LEU A 186 4.90 8.62 -2.35
C LEU A 186 3.37 8.51 -2.31
N PHE A 187 2.69 9.62 -2.00
CA PHE A 187 1.23 9.68 -2.00
C PHE A 187 0.65 9.57 -3.41
N GLY A 188 1.30 10.13 -4.43
CA GLY A 188 0.87 10.03 -5.82
C GLY A 188 0.92 8.58 -6.34
N PHE A 189 2.01 7.87 -6.06
CA PHE A 189 2.13 6.44 -6.37
C PHE A 189 1.04 5.64 -5.67
N SER A 190 0.77 5.97 -4.39
CA SER A 190 -0.24 5.27 -3.59
C SER A 190 -1.66 5.53 -4.07
N ALA A 191 -1.98 6.78 -4.40
CA ALA A 191 -3.24 7.16 -5.03
C ALA A 191 -3.44 6.45 -6.38
N ALA A 192 -2.38 6.27 -7.18
CA ALA A 192 -2.49 5.65 -8.48
C ALA A 192 -2.95 4.19 -8.41
N TYR A 193 -2.35 3.37 -7.54
CA TYR A 193 -2.80 1.98 -7.43
C TYR A 193 -4.18 1.85 -6.76
N TYR A 194 -4.52 2.75 -5.83
CA TYR A 194 -5.88 2.78 -5.25
C TYR A 194 -6.95 3.18 -6.26
N ALA A 195 -6.65 4.13 -7.15
CA ALA A 195 -7.54 4.48 -8.25
C ALA A 195 -7.72 3.31 -9.23
N LEU A 196 -6.64 2.59 -9.55
CA LEU A 196 -6.70 1.42 -10.43
C LEU A 196 -7.54 0.27 -9.83
N TRP A 197 -7.41 0.01 -8.53
CA TRP A 197 -8.27 -0.96 -7.85
C TRP A 197 -9.74 -0.55 -7.91
N LEU A 198 -10.04 0.71 -7.60
CA LEU A 198 -11.42 1.23 -7.64
C LEU A 198 -12.03 1.12 -9.05
N ILE A 199 -11.25 1.46 -10.08
CA ILE A 199 -11.67 1.31 -11.48
C ILE A 199 -11.95 -0.16 -11.79
N ALA A 200 -11.07 -1.07 -11.36
CA ALA A 200 -11.25 -2.48 -11.60
C ALA A 200 -12.52 -3.03 -10.93
N ASP A 201 -12.82 -2.58 -9.71
CA ASP A 201 -14.02 -2.98 -8.99
C ASP A 201 -15.30 -2.41 -9.58
N LEU A 202 -15.26 -1.18 -10.13
CA LEU A 202 -16.38 -0.66 -10.91
C LEU A 202 -16.67 -1.54 -12.13
N PHE A 203 -15.64 -2.04 -12.81
CA PHE A 203 -15.80 -2.94 -13.95
C PHE A 203 -16.38 -4.29 -13.52
N ILE A 204 -15.96 -4.83 -12.39
CA ILE A 204 -16.46 -6.10 -11.84
C ILE A 204 -17.91 -5.96 -11.37
N VAL A 205 -18.18 -5.00 -10.47
CA VAL A 205 -19.44 -4.92 -9.72
C VAL A 205 -20.54 -4.24 -10.53
N VAL A 206 -20.22 -3.15 -11.24
CA VAL A 206 -21.20 -2.35 -11.98
C VAL A 206 -21.27 -2.80 -13.43
N GLY A 207 -20.12 -3.10 -14.03
CA GLY A 207 -20.03 -3.50 -15.43
C GLY A 207 -20.29 -4.98 -15.70
N ASP A 208 -20.19 -5.85 -14.68
CA ASP A 208 -20.13 -7.31 -14.83
C ASP A 208 -19.10 -7.75 -15.89
N LEU A 209 -17.96 -7.05 -15.92
CA LEU A 209 -16.90 -7.24 -16.91
C LEU A 209 -15.72 -8.03 -16.32
N ASP A 210 -15.45 -9.20 -16.89
CA ASP A 210 -14.28 -10.03 -16.53
C ASP A 210 -12.94 -9.28 -16.66
N LEU A 211 -12.88 -8.28 -17.56
CA LEU A 211 -11.71 -7.42 -17.73
C LEU A 211 -11.29 -6.71 -16.43
N GLY A 212 -12.21 -6.46 -15.50
CA GLY A 212 -11.87 -5.86 -14.21
C GLY A 212 -10.86 -6.72 -13.42
N TRP A 213 -10.94 -8.05 -13.51
CA TRP A 213 -9.94 -8.94 -12.89
C TRP A 213 -8.54 -8.77 -13.49
N ALA A 214 -8.46 -8.59 -14.82
CA ALA A 214 -7.20 -8.28 -15.49
C ALA A 214 -6.63 -6.94 -15.02
N ILE A 215 -7.49 -5.92 -14.86
CA ILE A 215 -7.08 -4.61 -14.37
C ILE A 215 -6.55 -4.72 -12.93
N ARG A 216 -7.20 -5.48 -12.03
CA ARG A 216 -6.77 -5.65 -10.62
C ARG A 216 -5.36 -6.25 -10.48
N ILE A 217 -4.85 -6.97 -11.47
CA ILE A 217 -3.47 -7.51 -11.44
C ILE A 217 -2.45 -6.38 -11.34
N VAL A 218 -2.67 -5.26 -12.04
CA VAL A 218 -1.73 -4.12 -12.10
C VAL A 218 -1.57 -3.44 -10.73
N PRO A 219 -2.63 -2.95 -10.05
CA PRO A 219 -2.48 -2.36 -8.73
C PRO A 219 -1.98 -3.35 -7.69
N ASN A 220 -2.27 -4.67 -7.80
CA ASN A 220 -1.62 -5.68 -6.96
C ASN A 220 -0.09 -5.64 -7.16
N GLN A 221 0.40 -5.64 -8.40
CA GLN A 221 1.84 -5.52 -8.64
C GLN A 221 2.41 -4.19 -8.10
N LEU A 222 1.72 -3.08 -8.30
CA LEU A 222 2.17 -1.78 -7.78
C LEU A 222 2.25 -1.79 -6.25
N TYR A 223 1.26 -2.38 -5.59
CA TYR A 223 1.16 -2.44 -4.14
C TYR A 223 2.14 -3.46 -3.52
N TYR A 224 2.14 -4.70 -3.98
CA TYR A 224 2.95 -5.76 -3.38
C TYR A 224 4.39 -5.72 -3.92
N SER A 225 4.57 -5.63 -5.22
CA SER A 225 5.89 -5.79 -5.84
C SER A 225 6.71 -4.49 -5.85
N PHE A 226 6.10 -3.37 -6.25
CA PHE A 226 6.86 -2.19 -6.65
C PHE A 226 6.88 -1.04 -5.65
N TRP A 227 5.93 -0.98 -4.70
CA TRP A 227 5.85 0.16 -3.78
C TRP A 227 7.10 0.33 -2.92
N VAL A 228 7.59 -0.75 -2.32
CA VAL A 228 8.78 -0.71 -1.44
C VAL A 228 10.04 -0.31 -2.21
N PRO A 229 10.38 -0.94 -3.36
CA PRO A 229 11.51 -0.52 -4.17
C PRO A 229 11.38 0.94 -4.65
N PHE A 230 10.20 1.35 -5.10
CA PHE A 230 9.93 2.74 -5.49
C PHE A 230 10.23 3.71 -4.35
N ALA A 231 9.68 3.46 -3.16
CA ALA A 231 9.87 4.30 -1.99
C ALA A 231 11.34 4.39 -1.58
N TYR A 232 12.04 3.26 -1.56
CA TYR A 232 13.48 3.21 -1.24
C TYR A 232 14.31 4.00 -2.26
N TRP A 233 14.20 3.66 -3.55
CA TRP A 233 15.03 4.28 -4.58
C TRP A 233 14.73 5.75 -4.73
N ARG A 234 13.47 6.18 -4.65
CA ARG A 234 13.11 7.60 -4.72
C ARG A 234 13.66 8.41 -3.55
N PHE A 235 13.84 7.78 -2.38
CA PHE A 235 14.43 8.42 -1.19
C PHE A 235 15.96 8.46 -1.24
N PHE A 236 16.61 7.45 -1.81
CA PHE A 236 18.08 7.36 -1.92
C PHE A 236 18.62 7.70 -3.34
N SER A 237 17.81 8.34 -4.19
CA SER A 237 18.20 8.70 -5.57
C SER A 237 18.95 10.03 -5.66
N GLU A 238 18.85 10.89 -4.66
CA GLU A 238 19.51 12.19 -4.72
C GLU A 238 21.00 12.05 -4.38
N THR A 239 21.86 12.21 -5.37
CA THR A 239 23.23 12.64 -5.10
C THR A 239 23.14 14.03 -4.51
N SER A 240 23.29 14.12 -3.18
CA SER A 240 23.62 15.36 -2.48
C SER A 240 24.62 16.11 -3.35
N GLY A 241 24.16 17.20 -3.96
CA GLY A 241 24.97 17.97 -4.88
C GLY A 241 26.30 18.22 -4.21
N LYS A 242 27.39 17.74 -4.82
CA LYS A 242 28.69 18.33 -4.58
C LYS A 242 28.48 19.82 -4.81
N ALA A 243 28.35 20.58 -3.73
CA ALA A 243 28.60 22.00 -3.77
C ALA A 243 30.04 22.11 -4.27
N VAL A 244 30.19 22.31 -5.57
CA VAL A 244 31.42 22.82 -6.16
C VAL A 244 31.59 24.17 -5.48
N ARG A 245 32.43 24.19 -4.45
CA ARG A 245 32.96 25.41 -3.85
C ARG A 245 33.98 26.00 -4.80
#